data_AF-C6W8R5-F1
#
_entry.id   AF-C6W8R5-F1
#
_cell.length_a   1.000
_cell.length_b   1.000
_cell.length_c   1.000
_cell.angle_alpha   90.00
_cell.angle_beta   90.00
_cell.angle_gamma   90.00
#
_symmetry.space_group_name_H-M   'P 1'
#
loop_
_entity.id
_entity.type
_entity.pdbx_description
1 polymer ?
#
loop_
_entity_poly.entity_id
_entity_poly.type
_entity_poly.pdbx_seq_one_letter_code
_entity_poly.pdbx_strand_id
1 'polypeptide(L)' 'MKFTSTRYKQLLIHDLGVTFVDGEAEVIDKTTAEALRGLPSELGVRAAGGRPPKDVAPERP' A
#
# COMPACT_ATOMS: atom_id res chain seq x y z
N MET A 1 -8.66 -1.85 7.50
CA MET A 1 -8.46 -1.72 6.04
C MET A 1 -7.36 -2.70 5.62
N LYS A 2 -7.56 -3.43 4.53
CA LYS A 2 -6.59 -4.43 4.06
C LYS A 2 -5.69 -3.81 3.00
N PHE A 3 -4.40 -4.09 3.05
CA PHE A 3 -3.42 -3.73 2.03
C PHE A 3 -2.84 -4.98 1.42
N THR A 4 -2.55 -4.96 0.13
CA THR A 4 -1.88 -6.04 -0.58
C THR A 4 -0.57 -5.53 -1.16
N SER A 5 0.45 -6.38 -1.15
CA SER A 5 1.75 -6.12 -1.76
C SER A 5 2.05 -7.24 -2.74
N THR A 6 1.98 -6.93 -4.04
CA THR A 6 2.20 -7.92 -5.10
C THR A 6 3.66 -8.24 -5.34
N ARG A 7 4.56 -7.35 -4.90
CA ARG A 7 6.00 -7.48 -5.11
C ARG A 7 6.72 -8.13 -3.93
N TYR A 8 6.33 -7.77 -2.71
CA TYR A 8 6.96 -8.23 -1.49
C TYR A 8 5.93 -8.93 -0.59
N LYS A 9 5.86 -10.26 -0.70
CA LYS A 9 4.88 -11.09 0.05
C LYS A 9 5.09 -11.11 1.58
N GLN A 10 6.29 -10.74 2.04
CA GLN A 10 6.69 -10.71 3.44
C GLN A 10 7.27 -9.32 3.79
N LEU A 11 6.66 -8.24 3.26
CA LEU A 11 7.12 -6.88 3.52
C LEU A 11 6.85 -6.51 4.98
N LEU A 12 7.84 -5.96 5.66
CA LEU A 12 7.66 -5.45 7.02
C LEU A 12 8.08 -3.99 7.06
N ILE A 13 7.16 -3.14 7.51
CA ILE A 13 7.35 -1.70 7.62
C ILE A 13 7.47 -1.38 9.10
N HIS A 14 8.72 -1.32 9.57
CA HIS A 14 9.05 -1.04 10.97
C HIS A 14 8.46 0.29 11.45
N ASP A 15 8.51 1.32 10.61
CA ASP A 15 8.03 2.68 10.91
C ASP A 15 6.52 2.71 11.26
N LEU A 16 5.74 1.87 10.57
CA LEU A 16 4.29 1.80 10.72
C LEU A 16 3.82 0.58 11.55
N GLY A 17 4.74 -0.31 11.94
CA GLY A 17 4.42 -1.58 12.59
C GLY A 17 3.59 -2.54 11.74
N VAL A 18 3.68 -2.43 10.40
CA VAL A 18 2.86 -3.22 9.47
C VAL A 18 3.65 -4.39 8.93
N THR A 19 3.08 -5.58 9.01
CA THR A 19 3.65 -6.79 8.43
C THR A 19 2.70 -7.34 7.37
N PHE A 20 3.20 -7.48 6.15
CA PHE A 20 2.53 -8.19 5.07
C PHE A 20 2.84 -9.68 5.20
N VAL A 21 1.80 -10.49 5.18
CA VAL A 21 1.84 -11.96 5.22
C VAL A 21 1.15 -12.45 3.96
N ASP A 22 1.86 -13.27 3.17
CA ASP A 22 1.44 -13.72 1.83
C ASP A 22 1.09 -12.58 0.86
N GLY A 23 1.68 -11.40 1.09
CA GLY A 23 1.38 -10.20 0.32
C GLY A 23 0.12 -9.50 0.78
N GLU A 24 -0.36 -9.75 1.99
CA GLU A 24 -1.52 -9.09 2.56
C GLU A 24 -1.21 -8.57 3.97
N ALA A 25 -1.58 -7.33 4.27
CA ALA A 25 -1.46 -6.73 5.59
C ALA A 25 -2.83 -6.21 6.05
N GLU A 26 -3.18 -6.52 7.29
CA GLU A 26 -4.34 -5.92 7.94
C GLU A 26 -3.94 -4.69 8.73
N VAL A 27 -4.58 -3.56 8.41
CA VAL A 27 -4.25 -2.26 8.99
C VAL A 27 -5.48 -1.72 9.68
N ILE A 28 -5.43 -1.60 10.98
CA ILE A 28 -6.56 -1.12 11.80
C ILE A 28 -6.51 0.41 11.91
N ASP A 29 -5.31 0.96 11.99
CA ASP A 29 -5.10 2.40 12.18
C ASP A 29 -5.28 3.20 10.88
N LYS A 30 -6.04 4.29 10.97
CA LYS A 30 -6.33 5.15 9.82
C LYS A 30 -5.08 5.92 9.35
N THR A 31 -4.23 6.36 10.28
CA THR A 31 -2.99 7.07 10.00
C THR A 31 -2.03 6.17 9.22
N THR A 32 -1.89 4.93 9.68
CA THR A 32 -1.12 3.90 8.98
C THR A 32 -1.69 3.63 7.59
N ALA A 33 -3.01 3.57 7.44
CA ALA A 33 -3.64 3.38 6.14
C ALA A 33 -3.35 4.55 5.18
N GLU A 34 -3.36 5.79 5.65
CA GLU A 34 -3.01 6.96 4.82
C GLU A 34 -1.53 6.96 4.43
N ALA A 35 -0.63 6.61 5.35
CA ALA A 35 0.80 6.47 5.07
C ALA A 35 1.08 5.40 4.01
N LEU A 36 0.46 4.22 4.13
CA LEU A 36 0.58 3.15 3.14
C LEU A 36 0.03 3.52 1.76
N ARG A 37 -1.00 4.37 1.70
CA ARG A 37 -1.54 4.90 0.44
C ARG A 37 -0.62 5.94 -0.20
N GLY A 38 0.20 6.62 0.59
CA GLY A 38 1.22 7.55 0.11
C GLY A 38 2.53 6.87 -0.30
N LEU A 39 2.68 5.56 -0.07
CA LEU A 39 3.90 4.84 -0.45
C LEU A 39 4.08 4.77 -1.97
N PRO A 40 5.34 4.79 -2.45
CA PRO A 40 5.64 4.65 -3.85
C PRO A 40 5.07 3.35 -4.42
N SER A 41 4.52 3.43 -5.64
CA SER A 41 3.97 2.28 -6.36
C SER A 41 5.02 1.20 -6.65
N GLU A 42 6.30 1.57 -6.62
CA GLU A 42 7.45 0.66 -6.77
C GLU A 42 7.53 -0.38 -5.65
N LEU A 43 7.06 -0.05 -4.44
CA LEU A 43 6.94 -1.01 -3.34
C LEU A 43 5.79 -2.01 -3.53
N GLY A 44 4.89 -1.75 -4.48
CA GLY A 44 3.77 -2.64 -4.82
C GLY A 44 2.66 -2.69 -3.77
N VAL A 45 2.69 -1.83 -2.75
CA VAL A 45 1.68 -1.73 -1.69
C VAL A 45 0.44 -1.03 -2.24
N ARG A 46 -0.72 -1.68 -2.11
CA ARG A 46 -2.03 -1.16 -2.56
C ARG A 46 -3.10 -1.42 -1.51
N ALA A 47 -4.03 -0.49 -1.33
CA ALA A 47 -5.20 -0.72 -0.47
C ALA A 47 -6.16 -1.70 -1.17
N ALA A 48 -6.46 -2.84 -0.57
CA ALA A 48 -7.32 -3.91 -1.11
C ALA A 48 -8.83 -3.55 -1.13
N GLY A 49 -9.19 -2.27 -1.06
CA GLY A 49 -10.57 -1.79 -1.06
C GLY A 49 -10.74 -0.30 -1.38
N GLY A 50 -9.68 0.38 -1.82
CA GLY A 50 -9.76 1.76 -2.28
C GLY A 50 -9.84 1.79 -3.80
N ARG A 51 -10.79 2.56 -4.36
CA ARG A 51 -10.84 2.90 -5.79
C ARG A 51 -9.41 3.10 -6.33
N PRO A 52 -9.09 2.61 -7.54
CA PRO A 52 -7.77 2.83 -8.12
C PRO A 52 -7.44 4.32 -7.99
N PRO A 53 -6.25 4.68 -7.47
CA PRO A 53 -5.80 6.06 -7.60
C PRO A 53 -5.90 6.38 -9.08
N LYS A 54 -6.63 7.45 -9.43
CA LYS A 54 -6.58 8.03 -10.77
C LYS A 54 -5.10 8.14 -11.06
N ASP A 55 -4.65 7.32 -12.00
CA ASP A 55 -3.39 7.46 -12.68
C ASP A 55 -3.33 8.93 -13.08
N VAL A 56 -2.61 9.74 -12.31
CA VAL A 56 -2.05 10.99 -12.81
C VAL A 56 -0.94 10.54 -13.74
N ALA A 57 -1.38 9.98 -14.88
CA ALA A 57 -0.56 9.79 -16.05
C ALA A 57 0.03 11.17 -16.36
N PRO A 58 1.36 11.30 -16.50
CA PRO A 58 1.95 12.56 -16.87
C PRO A 58 1.44 12.93 -18.25
N GLU A 59 0.76 14.09 -18.30
CA GLU A 59 0.48 14.82 -19.52
C GLU A 59 1.79 14.99 -20.31
N ARG A 60 1.82 14.45 -21.53
CA ARG A 60 2.76 14.86 -22.57
C ARG A 60 2.36 14.29 -23.94
N PRO A 61 2.62 14.97 -25.06
CA PRO A 61 2.84 16.40 -25.32
C PRO A 61 1.68 17.09 -26.08
#